data_AF-A0A537YTJ1-F1
#
_entry.id   AF-A0A537YTJ1-F1
#
_cell.length_a   1.000
_cell.length_b   1.000
_cell.length_c   1.000
_cell.angle_alpha   90.00
_cell.angle_beta   90.00
_cell.angle_gamma   90.00
#
_symmetry.space_group_name_H-M   'P 1'
#
loop_
_entity.id
_entity.type
_entity.pdbx_description
1 polymer ?
#
loop_
_entity_poly.entity_id
_entity_poly.type
_entity_poly.pdbx_seq_one_letter_code
_entity_poly.pdbx_strand_id
1 'polypeptide(L)'
;MNVAATAALGQRPGHLVRFHALFNAGAVAGALATGLVSRFADVSWRWIWLAVGLTALALAQWCGRVLLPAGTVGERHGPLAALRTIRREHLIVLAIAFATAAMVEGGIDTWGVLFLRRQLASGLLVGAVAYAVGQSVATLARLTLGPAAGSLGAARGVGLGAALAAAGLVLMASVDSVFLAGVGLVAAAAGVSVCWPLLLARASTAHNRPALVVSGVTSVGYLGFVFGPTIVGLLAQNLGLRAGLAALALAASLVAAGASR
;
A
#
# COMPACT_ATOMS: atom_id res chain seq x y z
N MET A 1 -9.79 -5.64 -3.76
CA MET A 1 -9.78 -6.70 -4.80
C MET A 1 -10.83 -7.75 -4.47
N ASN A 2 -11.40 -8.41 -5.47
CA ASN A 2 -12.28 -9.55 -5.27
C ASN A 2 -11.46 -10.75 -4.76
N VAL A 3 -11.78 -11.25 -3.56
CA VAL A 3 -11.04 -12.34 -2.89
C VAL A 3 -11.01 -13.61 -3.73
N ALA A 4 -12.11 -13.98 -4.37
CA ALA A 4 -12.20 -15.18 -5.19
C ALA A 4 -11.32 -15.05 -6.44
N ALA A 5 -11.32 -13.88 -7.09
CA ALA A 5 -10.42 -13.61 -8.21
C ALA A 5 -8.95 -13.63 -7.78
N THR A 6 -8.62 -13.06 -6.61
CA THR A 6 -7.25 -13.08 -6.08
C THR A 6 -6.77 -14.51 -5.81
N ALA A 7 -7.60 -15.33 -5.15
CA ALA A 7 -7.28 -16.73 -4.91
C ALA A 7 -7.12 -17.53 -6.22
N ALA A 8 -7.99 -17.32 -7.21
CA ALA A 8 -7.90 -17.96 -8.51
C ALA A 8 -6.61 -17.59 -9.28
N LEU A 9 -6.09 -16.37 -9.05
CA LEU A 9 -4.86 -15.87 -9.66
C LEU A 9 -3.61 -16.13 -8.80
N GLY A 10 -3.71 -16.86 -7.69
CA GLY A 10 -2.59 -17.09 -6.76
C GLY A 10 -1.35 -17.70 -7.41
N GLN A 11 -1.55 -18.57 -8.40
CA GLN A 11 -0.48 -19.19 -9.20
C GLN A 11 0.05 -18.31 -10.35
N ARG A 12 -0.52 -17.11 -10.51
CA ARG A 12 -0.15 -16.12 -11.55
C ARG A 12 0.14 -14.77 -10.89
N PRO A 13 1.17 -14.66 -10.03
CA PRO A 13 1.46 -13.45 -9.26
C PRO A 13 1.62 -12.20 -10.14
N GLY A 14 2.12 -12.35 -11.38
CA GLY A 14 2.21 -11.25 -12.34
C GLY A 14 0.87 -10.57 -12.68
N HIS A 15 -0.26 -11.28 -12.64
CA HIS A 15 -1.59 -10.67 -12.87
C HIS A 15 -2.06 -9.86 -11.66
N LEU A 16 -1.81 -10.35 -10.44
CA LEU A 16 -2.09 -9.62 -9.21
C LEU A 16 -1.29 -8.31 -9.16
N VAL A 17 0.00 -8.38 -9.52
CA VAL A 17 0.88 -7.21 -9.60
C VAL A 17 0.38 -6.17 -10.62
N ARG A 18 -0.14 -6.59 -11.78
CA ARG A 18 -0.74 -5.68 -12.78
C ARG A 18 -2.01 -5.00 -12.27
N PHE A 19 -2.89 -5.69 -11.55
CA PHE A 19 -4.06 -5.04 -10.93
C PHE A 19 -3.65 -4.00 -9.88
N HIS A 20 -2.60 -4.29 -9.10
CA HIS A 20 -2.03 -3.31 -8.17
C HIS A 20 -1.31 -2.15 -8.86
N ALA A 21 -0.82 -2.33 -10.08
CA ALA A 21 -0.30 -1.22 -10.90
C ALA A 21 -1.43 -0.25 -11.30
N LEU A 22 -2.63 -0.75 -11.62
CA LEU A 22 -3.79 0.10 -11.91
C LEU A 22 -4.22 0.94 -10.71
N PHE A 23 -4.11 0.39 -9.49
CA PHE A 23 -4.34 1.16 -8.26
C PHE A 23 -3.40 2.37 -8.16
N ASN A 24 -2.10 2.17 -8.39
CA ASN A 24 -1.15 3.30 -8.37
C ASN A 24 -1.37 4.27 -9.53
N ALA A 25 -1.71 3.78 -10.73
CA ALA A 25 -2.03 4.65 -11.85
C ALA A 25 -3.24 5.55 -11.53
N GLY A 26 -4.25 5.00 -10.86
CA GLY A 26 -5.38 5.77 -10.33
C GLY A 26 -4.94 6.83 -9.29
N ALA A 27 -4.03 6.47 -8.39
CA ALA A 27 -3.46 7.41 -7.41
C ALA A 27 -2.70 8.56 -8.08
N VAL A 28 -1.88 8.26 -9.11
CA VAL A 28 -1.18 9.27 -9.92
C VAL A 28 -2.18 10.18 -10.63
N ALA A 29 -3.15 9.61 -11.34
CA ALA A 29 -4.16 10.38 -12.07
C ALA A 29 -4.96 11.28 -11.12
N GLY A 30 -5.38 10.76 -9.96
CA GLY A 30 -6.10 11.51 -8.94
C GLY A 30 -5.25 12.65 -8.36
N ALA A 31 -4.00 12.39 -7.99
CA ALA A 31 -3.10 13.41 -7.46
C ALA A 31 -2.83 14.54 -8.47
N LEU A 32 -2.59 14.21 -9.74
CA LEU A 32 -2.37 15.20 -10.79
C LEU A 32 -3.65 15.99 -11.09
N ALA A 33 -4.79 15.33 -11.28
CA ALA A 33 -6.05 16.00 -11.57
C ALA A 33 -6.47 16.94 -10.43
N THR A 34 -6.42 16.46 -9.18
CA THR A 34 -6.78 17.30 -8.02
C THR A 34 -5.76 18.40 -7.75
N GLY A 35 -4.48 18.15 -7.98
CA GLY A 35 -3.42 19.16 -7.88
C GLY A 35 -3.60 20.28 -8.90
N LEU A 36 -3.91 19.94 -10.16
CA LEU A 36 -4.19 20.91 -11.23
C LEU A 36 -5.46 21.72 -10.94
N VAL A 37 -6.56 21.05 -10.56
CA VAL A 37 -7.80 21.73 -10.18
C VAL A 37 -7.56 22.67 -9.01
N SER A 38 -6.86 22.24 -7.95
CA SER A 38 -6.57 23.07 -6.79
C SER A 38 -5.64 24.24 -7.08
N ARG A 39 -4.83 24.16 -8.15
CA ARG A 39 -3.89 25.22 -8.55
C ARG A 39 -4.53 26.26 -9.46
N PHE A 40 -5.34 25.81 -10.42
CA PHE A 40 -5.81 26.64 -11.52
C PHE A 40 -7.30 26.96 -11.46
N ALA A 41 -8.07 26.22 -10.67
CA ALA A 41 -9.48 26.48 -10.46
C ALA A 41 -9.69 26.94 -9.02
N ASP A 42 -10.37 28.08 -8.83
CA ASP A 42 -10.81 28.54 -7.49
C ASP A 42 -12.05 27.74 -7.06
N VAL A 43 -11.88 26.42 -6.98
CA VAL A 43 -12.95 25.46 -6.75
C VAL A 43 -12.75 24.85 -5.37
N SER A 44 -13.80 24.89 -4.55
CA SER A 44 -13.78 24.27 -3.24
C SER A 44 -13.46 22.77 -3.35
N TRP A 45 -12.59 22.27 -2.48
CA TRP A 45 -12.25 20.85 -2.33
C TRP A 45 -13.48 19.93 -2.17
N ARG A 46 -14.63 20.47 -1.76
CA ARG A 46 -15.92 19.77 -1.69
C ARG A 46 -16.38 19.22 -3.04
N TRP A 47 -16.17 19.96 -4.13
CA TRP A 47 -16.55 19.52 -5.47
C TRP A 47 -15.70 18.35 -5.95
N ILE A 48 -14.44 18.29 -5.53
CA ILE A 48 -13.56 17.15 -5.78
C ILE A 48 -14.14 15.89 -5.13
N TRP A 49 -14.58 15.96 -3.87
CA TRP A 49 -15.23 14.80 -3.21
C TRP A 49 -16.54 14.40 -3.85
N LEU A 50 -17.35 15.37 -4.30
CA LEU A 50 -18.58 15.06 -5.02
C LEU A 50 -18.26 14.30 -6.31
N ALA A 51 -17.29 14.76 -7.11
CA ALA A 51 -16.87 14.09 -8.34
C ALA A 51 -16.34 12.68 -8.08
N VAL A 52 -15.54 12.48 -7.01
CA VAL A 52 -15.07 11.16 -6.58
C VAL A 52 -16.25 10.25 -6.22
N GLY A 53 -17.22 10.74 -5.45
CA GLY A 53 -18.41 9.98 -5.06
C GLY A 53 -19.26 9.57 -6.27
N LEU A 54 -19.52 10.48 -7.19
CA LEU A 54 -20.28 10.21 -8.42
C LEU A 54 -19.55 9.20 -9.32
N THR A 55 -18.23 9.33 -9.46
CA THR A 55 -17.41 8.37 -10.23
C THR A 55 -17.45 6.98 -9.60
N ALA A 56 -17.35 6.88 -8.27
CA ALA A 56 -17.45 5.63 -7.54
C ALA A 56 -18.83 4.97 -7.71
N LEU A 57 -19.91 5.75 -7.64
CA LEU A 57 -21.28 5.29 -7.89
C LEU A 57 -21.45 4.76 -9.32
N ALA A 58 -20.97 5.50 -10.32
CA ALA A 58 -21.03 5.10 -11.71
C ALA A 58 -20.25 3.79 -11.95
N LEU A 59 -19.05 3.66 -11.39
CA LEU A 59 -18.26 2.42 -11.45
C LEU A 59 -18.94 1.26 -10.73
N ALA A 60 -19.56 1.49 -9.58
CA ALA A 60 -20.32 0.46 -8.86
C ALA A 60 -21.51 -0.05 -9.68
N GLN A 61 -22.27 0.86 -10.30
CA GLN A 61 -23.37 0.51 -11.19
C GLN A 61 -22.89 -0.25 -12.44
N TRP A 62 -21.77 0.18 -13.03
CA TRP A 62 -21.16 -0.51 -14.16
C TRP A 62 -20.72 -1.93 -13.78
N CYS A 63 -19.98 -2.07 -12.69
CA CYS A 63 -19.52 -3.37 -12.19
C CYS A 63 -20.67 -4.30 -11.79
N GLY A 64 -21.79 -3.75 -11.30
CA GLY A 64 -23.00 -4.51 -10.99
C GLY A 64 -23.67 -5.16 -12.21
N ARG A 65 -23.33 -4.71 -13.43
CA ARG A 65 -23.80 -5.31 -14.69
C ARG A 65 -22.87 -6.43 -15.20
N VAL A 66 -21.67 -6.57 -14.63
CA VAL A 66 -20.69 -7.57 -15.05
C VAL A 66 -21.02 -8.90 -14.39
N LEU A 67 -21.28 -9.92 -15.21
CA LEU A 67 -21.39 -11.30 -14.76
C LEU A 67 -20.02 -11.79 -14.30
N LEU A 68 -19.81 -11.81 -12.99
CA LEU A 68 -18.65 -12.45 -12.39
C LEU A 68 -18.88 -13.97 -12.34
N PRO A 69 -17.83 -14.80 -12.53
CA PRO A 69 -17.93 -16.23 -12.27
C PRO A 69 -18.50 -16.43 -10.87
N ALA A 70 -19.64 -17.11 -10.76
CA ALA A 70 -20.25 -17.38 -9.48
C ALA A 70 -19.24 -18.14 -8.62
N GLY A 71 -18.75 -17.50 -7.54
CA GLY A 71 -18.22 -18.27 -6.42
C GLY A 71 -19.32 -19.19 -5.90
N THR A 72 -18.96 -20.26 -5.18
CA THR A 72 -19.94 -21.13 -4.53
C THR A 72 -20.90 -20.28 -3.70
N VAL A 73 -22.16 -20.23 -4.11
CA VAL A 73 -23.21 -19.48 -3.42
C VAL A 73 -23.32 -20.06 -2.01
N GLY A 74 -23.03 -19.28 -0.97
CA GLY A 74 -23.30 -19.65 0.43
C GLY A 74 -22.12 -19.64 1.41
N GLU A 75 -20.86 -19.51 0.97
CA GLU A 75 -19.72 -19.48 1.91
C GLU A 75 -19.49 -18.11 2.57
N ARG A 76 -20.42 -17.68 3.45
CA ARG A 76 -20.18 -16.55 4.35
C ARG A 76 -19.34 -16.99 5.54
N HIS A 77 -18.03 -16.81 5.43
CA HIS A 77 -17.13 -17.03 6.55
C HIS A 77 -16.98 -15.77 7.38
N GLY A 78 -17.29 -15.86 8.68
CA GLY A 78 -17.08 -14.75 9.61
C GLY A 78 -15.59 -14.44 9.85
N PRO A 79 -15.26 -13.24 10.35
CA PRO A 79 -13.87 -12.82 10.61
C PRO A 79 -13.14 -13.77 11.58
N LEU A 80 -13.85 -14.34 12.56
CA LEU A 80 -13.30 -15.34 13.48
C LEU A 80 -12.85 -16.63 12.76
N ALA A 81 -13.58 -17.05 11.73
CA ALA A 81 -13.20 -18.22 10.95
C ALA A 81 -11.91 -17.96 10.17
N ALA A 82 -11.78 -16.77 9.57
CA ALA A 82 -10.56 -16.37 8.86
C ALA A 82 -9.34 -16.35 9.80
N LEU A 83 -9.46 -15.75 10.99
CA LEU A 83 -8.39 -15.72 11.99
C LEU A 83 -8.00 -17.11 12.48
N ARG A 84 -8.97 -18.00 12.70
CA ARG A 84 -8.71 -19.40 13.07
C ARG A 84 -7.95 -20.14 11.97
N THR A 85 -8.30 -19.95 10.70
CA THR A 85 -7.60 -20.57 9.57
C THR A 85 -6.18 -20.01 9.42
N ILE A 86 -6.00 -18.69 9.53
CA ILE A 86 -4.66 -18.06 9.51
C ILE A 86 -3.77 -18.66 10.59
N ARG A 87 -4.31 -18.86 11.81
CA ARG A 87 -3.57 -19.49 12.90
C ARG A 87 -3.21 -20.95 12.60
N ARG A 88 -4.16 -21.74 12.10
CA ARG A 88 -3.96 -23.16 11.76
C ARG A 88 -2.94 -23.36 10.63
N GLU A 89 -2.87 -22.43 9.69
CA GLU A 89 -1.90 -22.43 8.59
C GLU A 89 -0.54 -21.80 8.99
N HIS A 90 -0.35 -21.42 10.26
CA HIS A 90 0.86 -20.74 10.75
C HIS A 90 1.17 -19.41 10.04
N LEU A 91 0.14 -18.70 9.57
CA LEU A 91 0.26 -17.46 8.79
C LEU A 91 0.09 -16.17 9.62
N ILE A 92 0.18 -16.26 10.95
CA ILE A 92 0.06 -15.07 11.84
C ILE A 92 1.17 -14.07 11.54
N VAL A 93 2.41 -14.53 11.39
CA VAL A 93 3.56 -13.65 11.07
C VAL A 93 3.34 -12.96 9.72
N LEU A 94 2.80 -13.69 8.73
CA LEU A 94 2.44 -13.12 7.43
C LEU A 94 1.38 -12.02 7.58
N ALA A 95 0.33 -12.26 8.36
CA ALA A 95 -0.73 -11.27 8.60
C ALA A 95 -0.22 -10.01 9.31
N ILE A 96 0.69 -10.16 10.29
CA ILE A 96 1.34 -9.03 10.97
C ILE A 96 2.24 -8.27 10.00
N ALA A 97 3.09 -8.96 9.23
CA ALA A 97 3.93 -8.33 8.22
C ALA A 97 3.10 -7.56 7.19
N PHE A 98 1.94 -8.08 6.82
CA PHE A 98 0.97 -7.40 5.95
C PHE A 98 0.44 -6.10 6.56
N ALA A 99 -0.06 -6.15 7.80
CA ALA A 99 -0.54 -4.95 8.50
C ALA A 99 0.58 -3.91 8.66
N THR A 100 1.79 -4.33 9.01
CA THR A 100 2.94 -3.44 9.17
C THR A 100 3.34 -2.82 7.83
N ALA A 101 3.40 -3.59 6.74
CA ALA A 101 3.69 -3.07 5.40
C ALA A 101 2.61 -2.09 4.91
N ALA A 102 1.34 -2.37 5.19
CA ALA A 102 0.22 -1.47 4.88
C ALA A 102 0.32 -0.15 5.66
N MET A 103 0.70 -0.21 6.94
CA MET A 103 1.00 0.97 7.74
C MET A 103 2.15 1.80 7.13
N VAL A 104 3.21 1.13 6.67
CA VAL A 104 4.35 1.79 6.00
C VAL A 104 3.89 2.48 4.71
N GLU A 105 3.16 1.78 3.84
CA GLU A 105 2.63 2.33 2.58
C GLU A 105 1.73 3.54 2.84
N GLY A 106 0.72 3.40 3.71
CA GLY A 106 -0.16 4.51 4.06
C GLY A 106 0.56 5.65 4.76
N GLY A 107 1.60 5.33 5.53
CA GLY A 107 2.45 6.29 6.21
C GLY A 107 3.28 7.14 5.24
N ILE A 108 3.86 6.53 4.21
CA ILE A 108 4.59 7.22 3.14
C ILE A 108 3.63 8.17 2.39
N ASP A 109 2.46 7.64 2.01
CA ASP A 109 1.45 8.37 1.24
C ASP A 109 0.91 9.61 1.96
N THR A 110 0.84 9.56 3.29
CA THR A 110 0.30 10.64 4.12
C THR A 110 1.39 11.48 4.78
N TRP A 111 2.17 10.88 5.67
CA TRP A 111 3.16 11.56 6.50
C TRP A 111 4.44 11.91 5.75
N GLY A 112 4.85 11.11 4.76
CA GLY A 112 5.96 11.46 3.88
C GLY A 112 5.67 12.75 3.10
N VAL A 113 4.51 12.82 2.45
CA VAL A 113 4.09 14.04 1.74
C VAL A 113 3.92 15.21 2.71
N LEU A 114 3.37 14.96 3.91
CA LEU A 114 3.22 16.00 4.93
C LEU A 114 4.57 16.54 5.42
N PHE A 115 5.59 15.69 5.56
CA PHE A 115 6.94 16.09 5.94
C PHE A 115 7.54 17.05 4.90
N LEU A 116 7.47 16.74 3.61
CA LEU A 116 7.92 17.66 2.56
C LEU A 116 7.19 19.01 2.65
N ARG A 117 5.88 18.98 2.86
CA ARG A 117 5.03 20.18 2.85
C ARG A 117 5.20 21.06 4.10
N ARG A 118 5.21 20.45 5.29
CA ARG A 118 5.17 21.15 6.57
C ARG A 118 6.53 21.26 7.24
N GLN A 119 7.34 20.21 7.20
CA GLN A 119 8.67 20.25 7.83
C GLN A 119 9.68 21.00 6.96
N LEU A 120 9.69 20.73 5.65
CA LEU A 120 10.64 21.35 4.71
C LEU A 120 10.05 22.51 3.92
N ALA A 121 8.83 22.96 4.25
CA ALA A 121 8.14 24.10 3.66
C ALA A 121 8.09 24.11 2.11
N SER A 122 8.10 22.94 1.45
CA SER A 122 8.14 22.83 -0.02
C SER A 122 6.86 23.27 -0.75
N GLY A 123 5.78 23.49 0.00
CA GLY A 123 4.47 23.84 -0.56
C GLY A 123 3.71 22.64 -1.14
N LEU A 124 2.43 22.87 -1.48
CA LEU A 124 1.50 21.81 -1.91
C LEU A 124 1.94 21.12 -3.21
N LEU A 125 2.38 21.90 -4.21
CA LEU A 125 2.68 21.37 -5.54
C LEU A 125 3.87 20.40 -5.51
N VAL A 126 4.93 20.74 -4.79
CA VAL A 126 6.12 19.88 -4.68
C VAL A 126 5.77 18.58 -3.97
N GLY A 127 4.99 18.63 -2.88
CA GLY A 127 4.51 17.42 -2.21
C GLY A 127 3.64 16.54 -3.12
N ALA A 128 2.74 17.13 -3.90
CA ALA A 128 1.89 16.41 -4.85
C ALA A 128 2.70 15.78 -6.00
N VAL A 129 3.70 16.49 -6.53
CA VAL A 129 4.62 15.96 -7.54
C VAL A 129 5.47 14.82 -6.98
N ALA A 130 6.04 14.98 -5.79
CA ALA A 130 6.81 13.92 -5.14
C ALA A 130 5.97 12.66 -4.92
N TYR A 131 4.71 12.81 -4.48
CA TYR A 131 3.75 11.72 -4.39
C TYR A 131 3.50 11.05 -5.75
N ALA A 132 3.17 11.84 -6.77
CA ALA A 132 2.87 11.33 -8.11
C ALA A 132 4.08 10.59 -8.73
N VAL A 133 5.30 11.13 -8.55
CA VAL A 133 6.53 10.48 -8.99
C VAL A 133 6.76 9.18 -8.20
N GLY A 134 6.60 9.19 -6.88
CA GLY A 134 6.71 7.98 -6.05
C GLY A 134 5.76 6.88 -6.49
N GLN A 135 4.48 7.21 -6.71
CA GLN A 135 3.48 6.27 -7.19
C GLN A 135 3.72 5.80 -8.62
N SER A 136 4.26 6.66 -9.49
CA SER A 136 4.68 6.29 -10.84
C SER A 136 5.85 5.31 -10.83
N VAL A 137 6.86 5.56 -10.00
CA VAL A 137 8.00 4.64 -9.82
C VAL A 137 7.54 3.33 -9.21
N ALA A 138 6.66 3.36 -8.20
CA ALA A 138 6.05 2.16 -7.64
C ALA A 138 5.23 1.37 -8.68
N THR A 139 4.53 2.06 -9.59
CA THR A 139 3.86 1.43 -10.74
C THR A 139 4.87 0.73 -11.64
N LEU A 140 5.93 1.44 -12.02
CA LEU A 140 6.97 0.90 -12.88
C LEU A 140 7.68 -0.29 -12.23
N ALA A 141 8.06 -0.16 -10.96
CA ALA A 141 8.67 -1.23 -10.17
C ALA A 141 7.78 -2.48 -10.13
N ARG A 142 6.47 -2.31 -9.93
CA ARG A 142 5.52 -3.44 -10.01
C ARG A 142 5.51 -4.07 -11.40
N LEU A 143 5.49 -3.26 -12.47
CA LEU A 143 5.45 -3.78 -13.84
C LEU A 143 6.74 -4.49 -14.25
N THR A 144 7.91 -3.98 -13.85
CA THR A 144 9.23 -4.49 -14.27
C THR A 144 9.77 -5.55 -13.32
N LEU A 145 9.62 -5.36 -12.01
CA LEU A 145 10.12 -6.27 -10.98
C LEU A 145 9.08 -7.33 -10.59
N GLY A 146 7.80 -7.16 -10.90
CA GLY A 146 6.76 -8.15 -10.61
C GLY A 146 7.07 -9.56 -11.10
N PRO A 147 7.45 -9.75 -12.39
CA PRO A 147 7.87 -11.05 -12.91
C PRO A 147 9.13 -11.59 -12.23
N ALA A 148 10.14 -10.75 -11.99
CA ALA A 148 11.41 -11.14 -11.36
C ALA A 148 11.26 -11.46 -9.86
N ALA A 149 10.37 -10.79 -9.15
CA ALA A 149 10.06 -11.03 -7.75
C ALA A 149 9.38 -12.40 -7.56
N GLY A 150 8.64 -12.88 -8.57
CA GLY A 150 8.13 -14.25 -8.62
C GLY A 150 9.26 -15.29 -8.64
N SER A 151 10.33 -15.05 -9.41
CA SER A 151 11.50 -15.93 -9.48
C SER A 151 12.46 -15.83 -8.29
N LEU A 152 12.53 -14.67 -7.63
CA LEU A 152 13.36 -14.45 -6.43
C LEU A 152 12.76 -15.07 -5.15
N GLY A 153 11.48 -15.46 -5.21
CA GLY A 153 10.70 -15.92 -4.07
C GLY A 153 10.07 -14.75 -3.29
N ALA A 154 8.81 -14.94 -2.88
CA ALA A 154 8.01 -13.89 -2.24
C ALA A 154 8.67 -13.33 -0.96
N ALA A 155 9.28 -14.18 -0.14
CA ALA A 155 9.96 -13.76 1.09
C ALA A 155 11.13 -12.82 0.79
N ARG A 156 12.04 -13.20 -0.11
CA ARG A 156 13.18 -12.36 -0.49
C ARG A 156 12.76 -11.04 -1.12
N GLY A 157 11.72 -11.06 -1.97
CA GLY A 157 11.18 -9.84 -2.58
C GLY A 157 10.57 -8.87 -1.54
N VAL A 158 9.82 -9.39 -0.57
CA VAL A 158 9.31 -8.58 0.56
C VAL A 158 10.47 -8.01 1.37
N GLY A 159 11.48 -8.84 1.69
CA GLY A 159 12.65 -8.42 2.45
C GLY A 159 13.41 -7.26 1.81
N LEU A 160 13.74 -7.39 0.52
CA LEU A 160 14.44 -6.34 -0.23
C LEU A 160 13.60 -5.08 -0.40
N GLY A 161 12.32 -5.22 -0.72
CA GLY A 161 11.40 -4.08 -0.85
C GLY A 161 11.24 -3.31 0.46
N ALA A 162 11.03 -4.01 1.57
CA ALA A 162 10.92 -3.41 2.88
C ALA A 162 12.25 -2.78 3.36
N ALA A 163 13.39 -3.37 3.02
CA ALA A 163 14.70 -2.78 3.31
C ALA A 163 14.93 -1.47 2.54
N LEU A 164 14.59 -1.44 1.24
CA LEU A 164 14.61 -0.22 0.44
C LEU A 164 13.64 0.83 1.01
N ALA A 165 12.47 0.39 1.48
CA ALA A 165 11.50 1.26 2.12
C ALA A 165 12.04 1.92 3.38
N ALA A 166 12.67 1.13 4.25
CA ALA A 166 13.32 1.61 5.46
C ALA A 166 14.44 2.61 5.14
N ALA A 167 15.33 2.30 4.18
CA ALA A 167 16.41 3.18 3.78
C ALA A 167 15.91 4.53 3.24
N GLY A 168 14.86 4.51 2.40
CA GLY A 168 14.22 5.73 1.90
C GLY A 168 13.62 6.60 3.01
N LEU A 169 12.94 5.97 3.98
CA LEU A 169 12.38 6.68 5.14
C LEU A 169 13.46 7.25 6.07
N VAL A 170 14.56 6.52 6.29
CA VAL A 170 15.71 7.02 7.06
C VAL A 170 16.34 8.22 6.37
N LEU A 171 16.61 8.13 5.05
CA LEU A 171 17.13 9.24 4.28
C LEU A 171 16.21 10.47 4.42
N MET A 172 14.92 10.27 4.20
CA MET A 172 13.92 11.33 4.30
C MET A 172 13.88 12.00 5.68
N ALA A 173 13.92 11.20 6.76
CA ALA A 173 13.89 11.71 8.13
C ALA A 173 15.18 12.38 8.58
N SER A 174 16.30 12.19 7.86
CA SER A 174 17.64 12.63 8.27
C SER A 174 18.09 13.93 7.59
N VAL A 175 17.45 14.34 6.50
CA VAL A 175 17.89 15.47 5.67
C VAL A 175 16.94 16.67 5.75
N ASP A 176 17.48 17.87 5.53
CA ASP A 176 16.70 19.11 5.36
C ASP A 176 16.56 19.54 3.89
N SER A 177 17.19 18.82 2.96
CA SER A 177 17.05 19.06 1.51
C SER A 177 15.76 18.45 0.99
N VAL A 178 14.88 19.29 0.42
CA VAL A 178 13.63 18.87 -0.24
C VAL A 178 13.89 17.82 -1.32
N PHE A 179 14.97 17.98 -2.09
CA PHE A 179 15.33 17.05 -3.14
C PHE A 179 15.70 15.67 -2.57
N LEU A 180 16.59 15.61 -1.58
CA LEU A 180 17.01 14.35 -0.95
C LEU A 180 15.85 13.67 -0.22
N ALA A 181 15.00 14.45 0.45
CA ALA A 181 13.79 13.92 1.08
C ALA A 181 12.78 13.38 0.05
N GLY A 182 12.67 14.03 -1.11
CA GLY A 182 11.88 13.54 -2.24
C GLY A 182 12.43 12.23 -2.81
N VAL A 183 13.75 12.12 -2.97
CA VAL A 183 14.41 10.85 -3.36
C VAL A 183 14.13 9.75 -2.34
N GLY A 184 14.23 10.07 -1.04
CA GLY A 184 13.89 9.15 0.04
C GLY A 184 12.43 8.68 -0.02
N LEU A 185 11.48 9.59 -0.27
CA LEU A 185 10.06 9.26 -0.45
C LEU A 185 9.81 8.35 -1.66
N VAL A 186 10.45 8.64 -2.80
CA VAL A 186 10.31 7.82 -4.01
C VAL A 186 10.89 6.42 -3.80
N ALA A 187 12.08 6.32 -3.19
CA ALA A 187 12.67 5.04 -2.82
C ALA A 187 11.78 4.27 -1.84
N ALA A 188 11.19 4.98 -0.86
CA ALA A 188 10.30 4.40 0.12
C ALA A 188 9.04 3.79 -0.52
N ALA A 189 8.37 4.58 -1.37
CA ALA A 189 7.19 4.17 -2.13
C ALA A 189 7.51 2.99 -3.05
N ALA A 190 8.62 3.06 -3.79
CA ALA A 190 9.06 1.99 -4.68
C ALA A 190 9.30 0.67 -3.91
N GLY A 191 10.01 0.74 -2.78
CA GLY A 191 10.32 -0.43 -1.96
C GLY A 191 9.10 -1.10 -1.34
N VAL A 192 8.23 -0.34 -0.68
CA VAL A 192 7.05 -0.91 -0.03
C VAL A 192 6.05 -1.46 -1.06
N SER A 193 6.06 -0.92 -2.28
CA SER A 193 5.07 -1.24 -3.32
C SER A 193 4.98 -2.73 -3.66
N VAL A 194 6.09 -3.48 -3.55
CA VAL A 194 6.12 -4.91 -3.87
C VAL A 194 5.63 -5.79 -2.71
N CYS A 195 5.56 -5.26 -1.49
CA CYS A 195 5.21 -6.05 -0.30
C CYS A 195 3.80 -6.60 -0.38
N TRP A 196 2.81 -5.75 -0.68
CA TRP A 196 1.40 -6.15 -0.74
C TRP A 196 1.13 -7.30 -1.72
N PRO A 197 1.49 -7.23 -3.02
CA PRO A 197 1.20 -8.32 -3.95
C PRO A 197 1.99 -9.60 -3.62
N LEU A 198 3.20 -9.50 -3.09
CA LEU A 198 4.00 -10.68 -2.70
C LEU A 198 3.45 -11.38 -1.46
N LEU A 199 3.01 -10.61 -0.46
CA LEU A 199 2.36 -11.15 0.74
C LEU A 199 1.00 -11.80 0.39
N LEU A 200 0.25 -11.21 -0.54
CA LEU A 200 -0.96 -11.83 -1.09
C LEU A 200 -0.66 -13.13 -1.85
N ALA A 201 0.37 -13.14 -2.69
CA ALA A 201 0.79 -14.35 -3.39
C ALA A 201 1.12 -15.46 -2.39
N ARG A 202 1.86 -15.14 -1.31
CA ARG A 202 2.17 -16.11 -0.25
C ARG A 202 0.92 -16.59 0.52
N ALA A 203 -0.05 -15.71 0.76
CA ALA A 203 -1.32 -16.08 1.40
C ALA A 203 -2.17 -16.99 0.51
N SER A 204 -2.08 -16.81 -0.81
CA SER A 204 -2.83 -17.62 -1.79
C SER A 204 -2.33 -19.06 -1.91
N THR A 205 -1.12 -19.37 -1.40
CA THR A 205 -0.58 -20.74 -1.36
C THR A 205 -0.96 -21.51 -0.10
N ALA A 206 -1.84 -20.97 0.76
CA ALA A 206 -2.35 -21.69 1.93
C ALA A 206 -3.03 -22.99 1.53
N HIS A 207 -2.85 -24.04 2.34
CA HIS A 207 -3.33 -25.39 2.02
C HIS A 207 -4.85 -25.48 2.15
N ASN A 208 -5.42 -24.92 3.22
CA ASN A 208 -6.86 -24.94 3.47
C ASN A 208 -7.50 -23.60 3.19
N ARG A 209 -8.47 -23.59 2.26
CA ARG A 209 -9.33 -22.43 1.95
C ARG A 209 -8.52 -21.16 1.66
N PRO A 210 -7.71 -21.13 0.58
CA PRO A 210 -6.85 -19.99 0.26
C PRO A 210 -7.61 -18.67 0.10
N ALA A 211 -8.85 -18.70 -0.42
CA ALA A 211 -9.72 -17.52 -0.47
C ALA A 211 -10.02 -16.95 0.93
N LEU A 212 -10.33 -17.80 1.90
CA LEU A 212 -10.61 -17.38 3.28
C LEU A 212 -9.35 -16.79 3.94
N VAL A 213 -8.19 -17.39 3.71
CA VAL A 213 -6.90 -16.87 4.19
C VAL A 213 -6.59 -15.52 3.57
N VAL A 214 -6.68 -15.40 2.24
CA VAL A 214 -6.48 -14.15 1.50
C VAL A 214 -7.40 -13.05 2.03
N SER A 215 -8.69 -13.35 2.24
CA SER A 215 -9.62 -12.39 2.86
C SER A 215 -9.14 -11.98 4.24
N GLY A 216 -8.81 -12.93 5.11
CA GLY A 216 -8.43 -12.65 6.49
C GLY A 216 -7.14 -11.84 6.60
N VAL A 217 -6.08 -12.20 5.87
CA VAL A 217 -4.82 -11.44 5.91
C VAL A 217 -4.99 -10.05 5.31
N THR A 218 -5.82 -9.89 4.28
CA THR A 218 -6.14 -8.58 3.71
C THR A 218 -6.92 -7.72 4.71
N SER A 219 -7.90 -8.30 5.41
CA SER A 219 -8.64 -7.62 6.48
C SER A 219 -7.72 -7.16 7.61
N VAL A 220 -6.77 -8.00 8.04
CA VAL A 220 -5.74 -7.63 9.01
C VAL A 220 -4.83 -6.54 8.44
N GLY A 221 -4.45 -6.63 7.17
CA GLY A 221 -3.69 -5.63 6.44
C GLY A 221 -4.32 -4.24 6.50
N TYR A 222 -5.64 -4.14 6.29
CA TYR A 222 -6.38 -2.87 6.40
C TYR A 222 -6.32 -2.25 7.80
N LEU A 223 -6.13 -3.04 8.87
CA LEU A 223 -5.90 -2.48 10.21
C LEU A 223 -4.62 -1.64 10.24
N GLY A 224 -3.61 -1.97 9.42
CA GLY A 224 -2.41 -1.15 9.25
C GLY A 224 -2.71 0.24 8.69
N PHE A 225 -3.58 0.34 7.68
CA PHE A 225 -4.03 1.64 7.15
C PHE A 225 -4.91 2.43 8.13
N VAL A 226 -5.63 1.75 9.02
CA VAL A 226 -6.51 2.39 10.02
C VAL A 226 -5.71 2.89 11.22
N PHE A 227 -4.92 2.01 11.84
CA PHE A 227 -4.18 2.35 13.05
C PHE A 227 -2.86 3.08 12.76
N GLY A 228 -2.24 2.81 11.61
CA GLY A 228 -0.98 3.40 11.20
C GLY A 228 -0.97 4.93 11.27
N PRO A 229 -1.90 5.64 10.62
CA PRO A 229 -1.97 7.09 10.68
C PRO A 229 -2.15 7.63 12.11
N THR A 230 -2.90 6.92 12.95
CA THR A 230 -3.10 7.31 14.35
C THR A 230 -1.80 7.20 15.15
N ILE A 231 -1.07 6.08 15.02
CA ILE A 231 0.21 5.85 15.69
C ILE A 231 1.24 6.90 15.25
N VAL A 232 1.39 7.07 13.94
CA VAL A 232 2.37 8.04 13.38
C VAL A 232 1.98 9.47 13.73
N GLY A 233 0.68 9.80 13.71
CA GLY A 233 0.20 11.12 14.08
C GLY A 233 0.45 11.48 15.54
N LEU A 234 0.23 10.52 16.46
CA LEU A 234 0.56 10.71 17.89
C LEU A 234 2.06 10.93 18.08
N LEU A 235 2.91 10.15 17.41
CA LEU A 235 4.36 10.34 17.47
C LEU A 235 4.77 11.70 16.88
N ALA A 236 4.19 12.09 15.74
CA ALA A 236 4.45 13.36 15.10
C ALA A 236 4.03 14.56 15.98
N GLN A 237 2.93 14.44 16.70
CA GLN A 237 2.42 15.48 17.59
C GLN A 237 3.31 15.67 18.83
N ASN A 238 3.80 14.57 19.42
CA ASN A 238 4.55 14.63 20.69
C ASN A 238 6.06 14.76 20.49
N LEU A 239 6.62 14.17 19.43
CA LEU A 239 8.06 14.06 19.19
C LEU A 239 8.50 14.68 17.85
N GLY A 240 7.57 15.21 17.06
CA GLY A 240 7.83 15.82 15.75
C GLY A 240 7.77 14.85 14.58
N LEU A 241 7.61 15.38 13.37
CA LEU A 241 7.40 14.59 12.14
C LEU A 241 8.56 13.62 11.83
N ARG A 242 9.80 13.98 12.18
CA ARG A 242 10.96 13.10 12.02
C ARG A 242 10.82 11.81 12.83
N ALA A 243 10.27 11.88 14.04
CA ALA A 243 10.01 10.69 14.87
C ALA A 243 8.91 9.80 14.26
N GLY A 244 7.87 10.42 13.68
CA GLY A 244 6.85 9.69 12.93
C GLY A 244 7.42 8.91 11.74
N LEU A 245 8.30 9.55 10.95
CA LEU A 245 9.00 8.87 9.84
C LEU A 245 9.97 7.79 10.33
N ALA A 246 10.67 8.02 11.44
CA ALA A 246 11.56 7.02 12.04
C ALA A 246 10.79 5.77 12.52
N ALA A 247 9.57 5.93 13.04
CA ALA A 247 8.71 4.80 13.40
C ALA A 247 8.26 4.00 12.18
N LEU A 248 7.96 4.67 11.06
CA LEU A 248 7.70 4.00 9.78
C LEU A 248 8.95 3.26 9.27
N ALA A 249 10.14 3.87 9.39
CA ALA A 249 11.39 3.23 9.00
C ALA A 249 11.63 1.96 9.83
N LEU A 250 11.43 2.03 11.16
CA LEU A 250 11.51 0.88 12.05
C LEU A 250 10.52 -0.22 11.64
N ALA A 251 9.27 0.15 11.38
CA ALA A 251 8.25 -0.79 10.92
C ALA A 251 8.66 -1.50 9.62
N ALA A 252 9.20 -0.77 8.65
CA ALA A 252 9.73 -1.33 7.41
C ALA A 252 10.93 -2.26 7.67
N SER A 253 11.86 -1.88 8.55
CA SER A 253 12.98 -2.73 8.95
C SER A 253 12.54 -4.04 9.61
N LEU A 254 11.48 -4.00 10.44
CA LEU A 254 10.92 -5.21 11.06
C LEU A 254 10.32 -6.16 10.02
N VAL A 255 9.62 -5.62 9.01
CA VAL A 255 9.13 -6.44 7.88
C VAL A 255 10.30 -7.05 7.11
N ALA A 256 11.35 -6.27 6.84
CA ALA A 256 12.54 -6.74 6.13
C ALA A 256 13.23 -7.90 6.87
N ALA A 257 13.47 -7.74 8.18
CA ALA A 257 14.10 -8.74 9.03
C ALA A 257 13.22 -9.99 9.25
N GLY A 258 11.89 -9.83 9.25
CA GLY A 258 10.96 -10.95 9.33
C GLY A 258 10.93 -11.80 8.07
N ALA A 259 11.20 -11.20 6.91
CA ALA A 259 11.17 -11.89 5.62
C ALA A 259 12.45 -12.69 5.30
N SER A 260 13.51 -12.51 6.07
CA SER A 260 14.76 -13.29 5.97
C SER A 260 14.77 -14.58 6.80
N ARG A 261 13.67 -14.89 7.49
CA ARG A 261 13.47 -16.09 8.30
C ARG A 261 12.47 -17.02 7.63
#